data_AF-A0A8S1ABF7-F1
#
_entry.id   AF-A0A8S1ABF7-F1
#
_cell.length_a   1.000
_cell.length_b   1.000
_cell.length_c   1.000
_cell.angle_alpha   90.00
_cell.angle_beta   90.00
_cell.angle_gamma   90.00
#
_symmetry.space_group_name_H-M   'P 1'
#
loop_
_entity.id
_entity.type
_entity.pdbx_description
1 polymer ?
#
loop_
_entity_poly.entity_id
_entity_poly.type
_entity_poly.pdbx_seq_one_letter_code
_entity_poly.pdbx_strand_id
1 'polypeptide(L)'
;MSHTSHQQPLIANKDVDDLNYIIQNKIIGTMHSFKSFDCVTNEDEATNYPIEFLNSLDVPGLPPHNLRLKVGSVVIMLRNINQPKL
;
A
#
# COMPACT_ATOMS: atom_id res chain seq x y z
N MET A 1 -3.50 30.92 -15.44
CA MET A 1 -2.78 30.49 -14.23
C MET A 1 -3.15 29.04 -13.99
N SER A 2 -2.35 28.13 -14.52
CA SER A 2 -2.52 26.69 -14.35
C SER A 2 -2.02 26.32 -12.95
N HIS A 3 -2.95 26.03 -12.04
CA HIS A 3 -2.62 25.34 -10.80
C HIS A 3 -2.16 23.93 -11.17
N THR A 4 -0.85 23.76 -11.29
CA THR A 4 -0.20 22.47 -11.19
C THR A 4 -0.45 21.96 -9.78
N SER A 5 -1.50 21.14 -9.62
CA SER A 5 -1.61 20.26 -8.47
C SER A 5 -0.35 19.40 -8.48
N HIS A 6 0.56 19.64 -7.54
CA HIS A 6 1.65 18.72 -7.24
C HIS A 6 1.03 17.43 -6.71
N GLN A 7 0.54 16.58 -7.62
CA GLN A 7 0.51 15.16 -7.36
C GLN A 7 1.97 14.75 -7.27
N GLN A 8 2.49 14.71 -6.04
CA GLN A 8 3.74 14.02 -5.79
C GLN A 8 3.60 12.63 -6.39
N PRO A 9 4.43 12.28 -7.37
CA PRO A 9 4.40 10.94 -7.91
C PRO A 9 4.91 10.04 -6.78
N LEU A 10 4.03 9.26 -6.15
CA LEU A 10 4.43 8.07 -5.42
C LEU A 10 4.89 7.04 -6.47
N ILE A 11 5.95 7.39 -7.20
CA ILE A 11 6.68 6.48 -8.07
C ILE A 11 7.25 5.44 -7.12
N ALA A 12 6.88 4.18 -7.34
CA ALA A 12 7.51 3.04 -6.70
C ALA A 12 9.03 3.15 -6.90
N ASN A 13 9.71 3.57 -5.84
CA ASN A 13 11.14 3.72 -5.84
C ASN A 13 11.67 2.51 -5.09
N LYS A 14 12.02 1.46 -5.84
CA LYS A 14 12.46 0.19 -5.29
C LYS A 14 13.59 0.37 -4.27
N ASP A 15 14.46 1.35 -4.48
CA ASP A 15 15.51 1.72 -3.53
C ASP A 15 14.95 2.26 -2.21
N VAL A 16 13.85 3.01 -2.26
CA VAL A 16 13.13 3.50 -1.06
C VAL A 16 12.47 2.34 -0.32
N ASP A 17 11.88 1.38 -1.02
CA ASP A 17 11.29 0.20 -0.39
C ASP A 17 12.35 -0.69 0.27
N ASP A 18 13.49 -0.87 -0.38
CA ASP A 18 14.64 -1.57 0.19
C ASP A 18 15.19 -0.85 1.42
N LEU A 19 15.29 0.49 1.39
CA LEU A 19 15.67 1.29 2.56
C LEU A 19 14.65 1.17 3.69
N ASN A 20 13.35 1.27 3.39
CA ASN A 20 12.28 1.10 4.35
C ASN A 20 12.35 -0.27 5.02
N TYR A 21 12.61 -1.32 4.23
CA TYR A 21 12.80 -2.67 4.73
C TYR A 21 14.02 -2.79 5.66
N ILE A 22 15.16 -2.21 5.28
CA ILE A 22 16.37 -2.21 6.11
C ILE A 22 16.12 -1.50 7.44
N ILE A 23 15.50 -0.32 7.41
CA ILE A 23 15.19 0.46 8.61
C ILE A 23 14.23 -0.31 9.51
N GLN A 24 13.18 -0.90 8.95
CA GLN A 24 12.20 -1.67 9.71
C GLN A 24 12.81 -2.92 10.37
N ASN A 25 13.79 -3.57 9.73
CA ASN A 25 14.48 -4.70 10.33
C ASN A 25 15.35 -4.30 11.53
N LYS A 26 15.83 -3.05 11.59
CA LYS A 26 16.58 -2.52 12.73
C LYS A 26 15.69 -2.21 13.94
N ILE A 27 14.37 -2.08 13.76
CA ILE A 27 13.43 -1.87 14.86
C ILE A 27 13.33 -3.16 15.69
N ILE A 28 13.52 -3.03 17.00
CA ILE A 28 13.36 -4.13 17.95
C ILE A 28 11.86 -4.41 18.13
N GLY A 29 11.49 -5.69 18.09
CA GLY A 29 10.12 -6.13 18.33
C GLY A 29 9.62 -7.14 17.31
N THR A 30 8.45 -7.70 17.59
CA THR A 30 7.80 -8.71 16.75
C THR A 30 7.25 -8.08 15.47
N MET A 31 7.53 -8.74 14.34
CA MET A 31 6.93 -8.39 13.06
C MET A 31 5.48 -8.90 13.02
N HIS A 32 4.55 -8.01 12.70
CA HIS A 32 3.14 -8.30 12.46
C HIS A 32 2.84 -8.13 10.97
N SER A 33 2.12 -9.07 10.40
CA SER A 33 1.73 -9.05 8.99
C SER A 33 0.22 -8.83 8.87
N PHE A 34 -0.18 -7.88 8.03
CA PHE A 34 -1.55 -7.54 7.73
C PHE A 34 -1.78 -7.80 6.24
N LYS A 35 -2.55 -8.84 5.92
CA LYS A 35 -2.90 -9.17 4.54
C LYS A 35 -4.16 -8.42 4.12
N SER A 36 -4.15 -7.80 2.95
CA SER A 36 -5.36 -7.25 2.36
C SER A 36 -6.34 -8.37 1.99
N PHE A 37 -7.60 -7.97 1.88
CA PHE A 37 -8.68 -8.79 1.35
C PHE A 37 -9.11 -8.19 0.03
N ASP A 38 -8.57 -8.72 -1.06
CA ASP A 38 -8.76 -8.20 -2.41
C ASP A 38 -9.83 -9.02 -3.13
N CYS A 39 -10.80 -8.35 -3.73
CA CYS A 39 -11.88 -8.98 -4.48
C CYS A 39 -12.30 -8.11 -5.66
N VAL A 40 -12.85 -8.75 -6.69
CA VAL A 40 -13.46 -8.07 -7.83
C VAL A 40 -14.87 -7.65 -7.41
N THR A 41 -15.27 -6.43 -7.71
CA THR A 41 -16.63 -5.95 -7.42
C THR A 41 -17.68 -6.53 -8.36
N ASN A 42 -17.28 -6.95 -9.56
CA ASN A 42 -18.11 -7.62 -10.54
C ASN A 42 -17.81 -9.13 -10.51
N GLU A 43 -18.78 -9.94 -10.06
CA GLU A 43 -18.63 -11.40 -9.96
C GLU A 43 -18.45 -12.07 -11.34
N ASP A 44 -19.04 -11.50 -12.39
CA ASP A 44 -18.92 -12.01 -13.76
C ASP A 44 -17.47 -11.93 -14.28
N GLU A 45 -16.64 -11.09 -13.66
CA GLU A 45 -15.22 -10.92 -14.00
C GLU A 45 -14.28 -11.68 -13.05
N ALA A 46 -14.81 -12.37 -12.03
CA ALA A 46 -13.99 -13.05 -11.02
C ALA A 46 -13.03 -14.09 -11.63
N THR A 47 -13.42 -14.74 -12.73
CA THR A 47 -12.57 -15.70 -13.45
C THR A 47 -11.42 -15.04 -14.21
N ASN A 48 -11.53 -13.75 -14.54
CA ASN A 48 -10.51 -13.00 -15.29
C ASN A 48 -9.39 -12.47 -14.39
N TYR A 49 -9.66 -12.33 -13.09
CA TYR A 49 -8.74 -11.76 -12.10
C TYR A 49 -8.50 -12.76 -10.97
N PRO A 50 -7.61 -13.74 -11.18
CA PRO A 50 -7.29 -14.71 -10.15
C PRO A 50 -6.66 -14.03 -8.92
N ILE A 51 -6.79 -14.67 -7.76
CA ILE A 51 -6.33 -14.09 -6.49
C ILE A 51 -4.81 -13.84 -6.48
N GLU A 52 -4.03 -14.65 -7.21
CA GLU A 52 -2.59 -14.46 -7.37
C GLU A 52 -2.28 -13.15 -8.10
N PHE A 53 -3.09 -12.81 -9.11
CA PHE A 53 -2.98 -11.53 -9.81
C PHE A 53 -3.32 -10.38 -8.87
N LEU A 54 -4.44 -10.47 -8.13
CA LEU A 54 -4.85 -9.45 -7.16
C LEU A 54 -3.78 -9.22 -6.07
N ASN A 55 -3.22 -10.30 -5.53
CA ASN A 55 -2.17 -10.25 -4.50
C ASN A 55 -0.83 -9.73 -5.03
N SER A 56 -0.64 -9.70 -6.36
CA SER A 56 0.56 -9.18 -7.03
C SER A 56 0.46 -7.70 -7.40
N LEU A 57 -0.70 -7.07 -7.22
CA LEU A 57 -0.90 -5.66 -7.55
C LEU A 57 0.01 -4.78 -6.69
N ASP A 58 0.86 -4.03 -7.39
CA ASP A 58 1.73 -3.01 -6.82
C ASP A 58 1.52 -1.71 -7.61
N VAL A 59 0.42 -1.03 -7.29
CA VAL A 59 0.00 0.19 -7.99
C VAL A 59 0.15 1.41 -7.08
N PRO A 60 0.62 2.56 -7.60
CA PRO A 60 0.78 3.78 -6.82
C PRO A 60 -0.51 4.18 -6.08
N GLY A 61 -0.37 4.44 -4.78
CA GLY A 61 -1.49 4.85 -3.93
C GLY A 61 -2.30 3.72 -3.31
N LEU A 62 -2.01 2.46 -3.62
CA LEU A 62 -2.50 1.31 -2.85
C LEU A 62 -1.40 0.79 -1.89
N PRO A 63 -1.76 0.34 -0.68
CA PRO A 63 -0.84 -0.40 0.16
C PRO A 63 -0.55 -1.77 -0.46
N PRO A 64 0.63 -2.37 -0.18
CA PRO A 64 0.96 -3.71 -0.66
C PRO A 64 0.02 -4.76 -0.05
N HIS A 65 -0.21 -5.87 -0.77
CA HIS A 65 -1.08 -6.96 -0.30
C HIS A 65 -0.69 -7.47 1.09
N ASN A 66 0.60 -7.56 1.38
CA ASN A 66 1.10 -7.96 2.69
C ASN A 66 1.86 -6.81 3.35
N LEU A 67 1.17 -6.04 4.18
CA LEU A 67 1.76 -4.96 4.95
C LEU A 67 2.41 -5.53 6.22
N ARG A 68 3.73 -5.36 6.35
CA ARG A 68 4.52 -5.87 7.49
C ARG A 68 4.96 -4.71 8.37
N LEU A 69 4.66 -4.77 9.67
CA LEU A 69 4.94 -3.70 10.63
C LEU A 69 5.45 -4.23 11.96
N LYS A 70 6.28 -3.43 12.63
CA LYS A 70 6.66 -3.59 14.04
C LYS A 70 6.18 -2.39 14.86
N VAL A 71 5.98 -2.59 16.16
CA VAL A 71 5.79 -1.45 17.08
C VAL A 71 6.97 -0.49 16.96
N GLY A 72 6.69 0.79 16.73
CA GLY A 72 7.71 1.82 16.46
C GLY A 72 8.00 2.07 14.97
N SER A 73 7.35 1.36 14.04
CA SER A 73 7.46 1.67 12.61
C SER A 73 6.85 3.04 12.29
N VAL A 74 7.56 3.83 11.48
CA VAL A 74 7.00 5.07 10.90
C VAL A 74 6.16 4.71 9.69
N VAL A 75 4.93 5.20 9.64
CA VAL A 75 3.98 4.93 8.56
C VAL A 75 3.41 6.24 7.99
N ILE A 76 3.12 6.25 6.69
CA ILE A 76 2.45 7.35 6.01
C ILE A 76 1.03 6.90 5.66
N MET A 77 0.03 7.73 5.96
CA MET A 77 -1.35 7.43 5.58
C MET A 77 -1.58 7.80 4.11
N LEU A 78 -2.02 6.81 3.32
CA LEU A 78 -2.34 7.00 1.90
C LEU A 78 -3.75 7.59 1.67
N ARG A 79 -4.60 7.58 2.70
CA ARG A 79 -5.97 8.11 2.64
C ARG A 79 -6.35 8.80 3.94
N ASN A 80 -7.19 9.82 3.85
CA ASN A 80 -7.73 10.48 5.03
C ASN A 80 -8.74 9.54 5.72
N ILE A 81 -8.59 9.36 7.04
CA ILE A 81 -9.47 8.52 7.86
C ILE A 81 -10.81 9.20 8.10
N ASN A 82 -10.80 10.52 8.24
CA ASN A 82 -11.97 11.33 8.57
C ASN A 82 -12.38 12.17 7.37
N GLN A 83 -12.69 11.53 6.24
CA GLN A 83 -13.24 12.24 5.09
C GLN A 83 -14.69 12.68 5.40
N PRO A 84 -15.01 13.98 5.29
CA PRO A 84 -16.40 14.42 5.34
C PRO A 84 -17.17 13.76 4.21
N LYS A 85 -18.35 13.22 4.51
CA LYS A 85 -19.28 12.78 3.46
C LYS A 85 -19.77 14.05 2.76
N LEU A 86 -19.54 14.12 1.45
CA LEU A 86 -20.17 15.11 0.57
C LEU A 86 -21.66 14.81 0.41
#